data_AF-A0A2W4Q585-F1
#
_entry.id   AF-A0A2W4Q585-F1
#
_cell.length_a   1.000
_cell.length_b   1.000
_cell.length_c   1.000
_cell.angle_alpha   90.00
_cell.angle_beta   90.00
_cell.angle_gamma   90.00
#
_symmetry.space_group_name_H-M   'P 1'
#
loop_
_entity.id
_entity.type
_entity.pdbx_description
1 polymer ?
#
loop_
_entity_poly.entity_id
_entity_poly.type
_entity_poly.pdbx_seq_one_letter_code
_entity_poly.pdbx_strand_id
1 'polypeptide(L)' 'KVDIPSYLVRPGDVVAVRENSREHPRIKENLEAGGAHTVPAWLSFEPEAMRGTVLRLPTRDEIDAPVQEHLIVELYSR' A
#
# COMPACT_ATOMS: atom_id res chain seq x y z
N LYS A 1 -8.29 -0.14 -15.08
CA LYS A 1 -8.20 1.15 -14.37
C LYS A 1 -9.11 1.05 -13.15
N VAL A 2 -8.60 1.37 -11.96
CA VAL A 2 -9.37 1.38 -10.71
C VAL A 2 -9.39 2.83 -10.22
N ASP A 3 -10.55 3.31 -9.83
CA ASP A 3 -10.79 4.68 -9.35
C ASP A 3 -11.54 4.71 -8.00
N ILE A 4 -11.73 3.54 -7.38
CA ILE A 4 -12.35 3.36 -6.06
C ILE A 4 -11.24 3.19 -5.01
N PRO A 5 -11.09 4.14 -4.05
CA PRO A 5 -10.03 4.05 -3.03
C PRO A 5 -10.17 2.86 -2.08
N SER A 6 -11.39 2.36 -1.87
CA SER A 6 -11.69 1.20 -1.02
C SER A 6 -11.50 -0.16 -1.71
N TYR A 7 -10.88 -0.19 -2.90
CA TYR A 7 -10.61 -1.44 -3.60
C TYR A 7 -9.68 -2.33 -2.77
N LEU A 8 -10.13 -3.56 -2.48
CA LEU A 8 -9.34 -4.55 -1.77
C LEU A 8 -8.38 -5.27 -2.73
N VAL A 9 -7.09 -5.05 -2.53
CA VAL A 9 -6.03 -5.75 -3.27
C VAL A 9 -5.87 -7.19 -2.77
N ARG A 10 -5.46 -8.08 -3.67
CA ARG A 10 -5.23 -9.48 -3.38
C ARG A 10 -3.75 -9.82 -3.58
N PRO A 11 -3.25 -10.89 -2.94
CA PRO A 11 -1.95 -11.44 -3.28
C PRO A 11 -1.82 -11.70 -4.78
N GLY A 12 -0.69 -11.28 -5.35
CA GLY A 12 -0.40 -11.32 -6.78
C GLY A 12 -0.85 -10.09 -7.58
N ASP A 13 -1.67 -9.20 -7.00
CA ASP A 13 -2.10 -7.99 -7.72
C ASP A 13 -0.91 -7.04 -7.94
N VAL A 14 -0.88 -6.44 -9.13
CA VAL A 14 0.12 -5.48 -9.57
C VAL A 14 -0.54 -4.12 -9.72
N VAL A 15 -0.06 -3.14 -8.96
CA VAL A 15 -0.54 -1.76 -8.99
C VAL A 15 0.52 -0.90 -9.66
N ALA A 16 0.14 -0.13 -10.68
CA ALA A 16 1.06 0.73 -11.40
C ALA A 16 0.44 2.08 -11.74
N VAL A 17 1.27 3.12 -11.81
CA VAL A 17 0.86 4.44 -12.29
C VAL A 17 0.64 4.38 -13.80
N ARG A 18 -0.51 4.86 -14.27
CA ARG A 18 -0.81 4.96 -15.71
C ARG A 18 0.24 5.85 -16.40
N GLU A 19 0.63 5.50 -17.63
CA GLU A 19 1.70 6.17 -18.39
C GLU A 19 1.59 7.71 -18.37
N ASN A 20 0.44 8.24 -18.77
CA ASN A 20 0.18 9.69 -18.84
C ASN A 20 0.24 10.42 -17.50
N SER A 21 0.31 9.70 -16.37
CA SER A 21 0.43 10.29 -15.04
C SER A 21 1.83 10.19 -14.45
N ARG A 22 2.76 9.44 -15.06
CA ARG A 22 4.12 9.28 -14.52
C ARG A 22 4.88 10.59 -14.44
N GLU A 23 4.57 11.52 -15.35
CA GLU A 23 5.15 12.87 -15.38
C GLU A 23 4.48 13.86 -14.42
N HIS A 24 3.46 13.44 -13.68
CA HIS A 24 2.74 14.33 -12.77
C HIS A 24 3.65 14.74 -11.58
N PRO A 25 3.87 16.05 -11.33
CA PRO A 25 4.83 16.51 -10.32
C PRO A 25 4.61 15.91 -8.94
N ARG A 26 3.36 15.92 -8.44
CA ARG A 26 3.01 15.29 -7.15
C ARG A 26 3.35 13.80 -7.05
N ILE A 27 3.35 13.05 -8.16
CA ILE A 27 3.69 11.62 -8.11
C ILE A 27 5.20 11.46 -7.97
N LYS A 28 5.98 12.27 -8.68
CA LYS A 28 7.45 12.30 -8.58
C LYS A 28 7.93 12.72 -7.18
N GLU A 29 7.36 13.81 -6.64
CA GLU A 29 7.65 14.28 -5.29
C GLU A 29 7.38 13.19 -4.23
N ASN A 30 6.26 12.47 -4.36
CA ASN A 30 5.94 11.37 -3.46
C ASN A 30 6.87 10.16 -3.64
N LEU A 31 7.35 9.89 -4.86
CA LEU A 31 8.31 8.81 -5.11
C LEU A 31 9.66 9.11 -4.44
N GLU A 32 10.12 10.36 -4.53
CA GLU A 32 11.35 10.83 -3.89
C GLU A 32 11.23 10.78 -2.36
N ALA A 33 10.15 11.31 -1.80
CA ALA A 33 9.88 11.23 -0.36
C ALA A 33 9.73 9.77 0.12
N GLY A 34 9.10 8.94 -0.70
CA GLY A 34 8.88 7.50 -0.47
C GLY A 34 10.16 6.69 -0.34
N GLY A 35 11.24 7.10 -1.02
CA GLY A 35 12.54 6.40 -0.98
C GLY A 35 13.20 6.36 0.40
N ALA A 36 12.78 7.21 1.34
CA ALA A 36 13.23 7.17 2.73
C ALA A 36 12.57 6.05 3.55
N HIS A 37 11.49 5.45 3.06
CA HIS A 37 10.74 4.42 3.74
C HIS A 37 11.18 3.02 3.31
N THR A 38 11.25 2.10 4.26
CA THR A 38 11.48 0.68 3.97
C THR A 38 10.20 0.07 3.41
N VAL A 39 10.29 -0.60 2.27
CA VAL A 39 9.16 -1.33 1.69
C VAL A 39 8.85 -2.54 2.59
N PRO A 40 7.60 -2.69 3.09
CA PRO A 40 7.22 -3.83 3.91
C PRO A 40 7.42 -5.17 3.18
N ALA A 41 7.73 -6.23 3.90
CA ALA A 41 8.05 -7.54 3.32
C ALA A 41 6.89 -8.21 2.54
N TRP A 42 5.64 -7.77 2.78
CA TRP A 42 4.47 -8.25 2.04
C TRP A 42 4.25 -7.52 0.70
N LEU A 43 5.07 -6.50 0.40
CA LEU A 43 5.06 -5.73 -0.84
C LEU A 43 6.41 -5.85 -1.57
N SER A 44 6.36 -5.77 -2.89
CA SER A 44 7.52 -5.49 -3.74
C SER A 44 7.28 -4.19 -4.46
N PHE A 45 8.28 -3.31 -4.54
CA PHE A 45 8.18 -2.04 -5.23
C PHE A 45 9.34 -1.85 -6.20
N GLU A 46 9.02 -1.45 -7.42
CA GLU A 46 9.94 -1.17 -8.52
C GLU A 46 9.84 0.34 -8.84
N PRO A 47 10.73 1.18 -8.28
CA PRO A 47 10.63 2.63 -8.41
C PRO A 47 10.71 3.12 -9.86
N GLU A 48 11.60 2.53 -10.66
CA GLU A 48 11.80 2.89 -12.07
C GLU A 48 10.53 2.63 -12.92
N ALA A 49 9.81 1.56 -12.61
CA ALA A 49 8.57 1.21 -13.30
C ALA A 49 7.32 1.89 -12.70
N MET A 50 7.47 2.59 -11.56
CA MET A 50 6.37 3.07 -10.70
C MET A 50 5.31 1.98 -10.46
N ARG A 51 5.79 0.80 -10.10
CA ARG A 51 5.01 -0.44 -9.98
C ARG A 51 5.20 -1.07 -8.61
N GLY A 52 4.11 -1.45 -7.97
CA GLY A 52 4.08 -2.24 -6.76
C GLY A 52 3.37 -3.58 -6.99
N THR A 53 3.83 -4.62 -6.31
CA THR A 53 3.20 -5.95 -6.33
C THR A 53 2.88 -6.38 -4.91
N VAL A 54 1.66 -6.86 -4.69
CA VAL A 54 1.25 -7.46 -3.42
C VAL A 54 1.74 -8.90 -3.40
N LEU A 55 2.73 -9.22 -2.57
CA LEU A 55 3.29 -10.56 -2.51
C LEU A 55 2.37 -11.49 -1.70
N ARG A 56 1.85 -10.99 -0.59
CA ARG A 56 0.93 -11.68 0.31
C ARG A 56 0.14 -10.68 1.14
N LEU A 57 -0.80 -11.17 1.93
CA LEU A 57 -1.44 -10.36 2.96
C LEU A 57 -0.47 -10.15 4.14
N PRO A 58 -0.49 -8.97 4.78
CA PRO A 58 0.35 -8.69 5.94
C PRO A 58 -0.07 -9.54 7.14
N THR A 59 0.92 -9.92 7.97
CA THR A 59 0.65 -10.46 9.30
C THR A 59 0.46 -9.34 10.32
N ARG A 60 -0.04 -9.66 11.52
CA ARG A 60 -0.36 -8.64 12.53
C ARG A 60 0.88 -7.86 12.98
N ASP A 61 2.01 -8.55 13.11
CA ASP A 61 3.32 -8.03 13.48
C ASP A 61 3.94 -7.09 12.44
N GLU A 62 3.46 -7.13 11.19
CA GLU A 62 3.88 -6.22 10.12
C GLU A 62 3.05 -4.94 10.05
N ILE A 63 2.06 -4.79 10.94
CA ILE A 63 1.19 -3.62 11.03
C ILE A 63 1.65 -2.77 12.21
N ASP A 64 2.41 -1.70 11.91
CA ASP A 64 2.96 -0.76 12.89
C ASP A 64 1.92 0.18 13.52
N ALA A 65 0.64 0.04 13.16
CA ALA A 65 -0.42 0.84 13.74
C ALA A 65 -0.57 0.51 15.23
N PRO A 66 -0.48 1.50 16.15
CA PRO A 66 -0.60 1.29 17.60
C PRO A 66 -2.08 1.13 17.99
N VAL A 67 -2.72 0.12 17.42
CA VAL A 67 -4.15 -0.16 17.59
C VAL A 67 -4.31 -1.42 18.43
N GLN A 68 -5.18 -1.34 19.43
CA GLN A 68 -5.59 -2.48 20.24
C GLN A 68 -6.88 -3.06 19.66
N GLU A 69 -6.79 -4.05 18.75
CA GLU A 69 -7.97 -4.56 18.03
C GLU A 69 -9.05 -5.14 18.95
N HIS A 70 -8.67 -5.68 20.11
CA HIS A 70 -9.62 -6.24 21.08
C HIS A 70 -10.66 -5.21 21.53
N LEU A 71 -10.26 -3.94 21.72
CA LEU A 71 -11.18 -2.86 22.10
C LEU A 71 -12.24 -2.60 21.02
N ILE A 72 -11.88 -2.78 19.75
CA ILE A 72 -12.82 -2.63 18.63
C ILE A 72 -13.81 -3.79 18.61
N VAL A 73 -13.33 -5.03 18.81
CA VAL A 73 -14.19 -6.22 18.86
C VAL A 73 -15.17 -6.14 20.04
N GLU A 74 -14.70 -5.73 21.21
CA GLU A 74 -15.54 -5.52 22.40
C GLU A 74 -16.65 -4.48 22.17
N LEU A 75 -16.33 -3.38 21.49
CA LEU A 75 -17.29 -2.32 21.18
C LEU A 75 -18.45 -2.82 20.30
N TYR A 76 -18.15 -3.60 19.26
CA TYR A 76 -19.16 -4.12 18.32
C TYR A 76 -19.87 -5.39 18.81
N SER A 77 -19.44 -5.99 19.92
CA SER A 77 -20.08 -7.16 20.54
C SER A 77 -21.17 -6.79 21.56
N ARG A 78 -21.44 -5.49 21.72
CA ARG A 78 -22.58 -4.95 22.47
C ARG A 78 -23.79 -4.78 21.57
#